data_AF-A0A0J5QEY8-F1
#
_entry.id   AF-A0A0J5QEY8-F1
#
_cell.length_a   1.000
_cell.length_b   1.000
_cell.length_c   1.000
_cell.angle_alpha   90.00
_cell.angle_beta   90.00
_cell.angle_gamma   90.00
#
_symmetry.space_group_name_H-M   'P 1'
#
loop_
_entity.id
_entity.type
_entity.pdbx_description
1 polymer ?
#
loop_
_entity_poly.entity_id
_entity_poly.type
_entity_poly.pdbx_seq_one_letter_code
_entity_poly.pdbx_strand_id
1 'polypeptide(L)'
;MGAVSLASPLVSARIFDKWFTWPDVALLAPMPVVTLLLIAALWWSLRRLPAEGDRGAWVPFVLTILIFVLGFAGMAYSFYPYVVPDRLTIYEAASAPESLIIILAGTCVVLPMILIYTALAYTVFRGKATALSYQ
;
A
#
# COMPACT_ATOMS: atom_id res chain seq x y z
N MET A 1 -13.05 -3.23 1.76
CA MET A 1 -12.55 -1.94 1.21
C MET A 1 -13.72 -1.00 0.91
N GLY A 2 -14.58 -1.25 -0.08
CA GLY A 2 -15.70 -0.35 -0.42
C GLY A 2 -16.64 0.02 0.73
N ALA A 3 -17.07 -0.96 1.55
CA ALA A 3 -17.91 -0.70 2.72
C ALA A 3 -17.20 0.11 3.83
N VAL A 4 -15.89 -0.07 3.98
CA VAL A 4 -15.08 0.70 4.94
C VAL A 4 -14.90 2.13 4.43
N SER A 5 -14.61 2.32 3.14
CA SER A 5 -14.48 3.65 2.51
C SER A 5 -15.79 4.45 2.50
N LEU A 6 -16.96 3.80 2.50
CA LEU A 6 -18.26 4.46 2.65
C LEU A 6 -18.59 4.80 4.12
N ALA A 7 -18.11 3.99 5.07
CA ALA A 7 -18.34 4.22 6.50
C ALA A 7 -17.39 5.27 7.10
N SER A 8 -16.15 5.36 6.62
CA SER A 8 -15.13 6.28 7.15
C SER A 8 -15.53 7.77 7.12
N PRO A 9 -16.17 8.32 6.06
CA PRO A 9 -16.60 9.71 6.04
C PRO A 9 -17.81 9.99 6.93
N LEU A 10 -18.64 8.97 7.19
CA LEU A 10 -19.84 9.09 8.03
C LEU A 10 -19.51 9.04 9.53
N VAL A 11 -18.38 8.43 9.90
CA VAL A 11 -17.93 8.28 11.29
C VAL A 11 -17.06 9.44 11.75
N SER A 12 -16.45 10.22 10.84
CA SER A 12 -15.72 11.43 11.24
C SER A 12 -15.88 12.58 10.24
N ALA A 13 -16.48 13.67 10.73
CA ALA A 13 -16.63 14.92 9.97
C ALA A 13 -15.26 15.48 9.50
N ARG A 14 -14.20 15.21 10.26
CA ARG A 14 -12.84 15.63 9.95
C ARG A 14 -12.25 14.95 8.70
N ILE A 15 -12.47 13.65 8.54
CA ILE A 15 -12.02 12.93 7.32
C ILE A 15 -12.86 13.41 6.14
N PHE A 16 -14.15 13.64 6.34
CA PHE A 16 -15.01 14.23 5.31
C PHE A 16 -14.48 15.60 4.87
N ASP A 17 -14.18 16.50 5.80
CA ASP A 17 -13.68 17.84 5.47
C ASP A 17 -12.35 17.77 4.71
N LYS A 18 -11.42 16.88 5.09
CA LYS A 18 -10.16 16.73 4.35
C LYS A 18 -10.36 16.24 2.91
N TRP A 19 -11.29 15.32 2.69
CA TRP A 19 -11.47 14.69 1.38
C TRP A 19 -12.37 15.50 0.44
N PHE A 20 -13.28 16.31 0.97
CA PHE A 20 -14.32 16.97 0.20
C PHE A 20 -14.28 18.50 0.23
N THR A 21 -13.37 19.12 0.99
CA THR A 21 -13.23 20.58 1.05
C THR A 21 -12.13 21.07 0.11
N TRP A 22 -12.34 22.24 -0.49
CA TRP A 22 -11.32 22.93 -1.27
C TRP A 22 -10.30 23.62 -0.34
N PRO A 23 -8.98 23.56 -0.64
CA PRO A 23 -8.33 23.01 -1.84
C PRO A 23 -7.87 21.54 -1.72
N ASP A 24 -7.98 20.93 -0.55
CA ASP A 24 -7.43 19.59 -0.26
C ASP A 24 -7.99 18.49 -1.16
N VAL A 25 -9.26 18.62 -1.57
CA VAL A 25 -9.88 17.74 -2.57
C VAL A 25 -9.09 17.66 -3.87
N ALA A 26 -8.50 18.75 -4.35
CA ALA A 26 -7.74 18.76 -5.60
C ALA A 26 -6.38 18.04 -5.46
N LEU A 27 -5.80 18.08 -4.27
CA LEU A 27 -4.55 17.39 -3.95
C LEU A 27 -4.78 15.88 -3.72
N LEU A 28 -5.95 15.52 -3.18
CA LEU A 28 -6.28 14.14 -2.80
C LEU A 28 -7.03 13.37 -3.89
N ALA A 29 -7.80 14.04 -4.76
CA ALA A 29 -8.54 13.41 -5.85
C ALA A 29 -7.67 12.56 -6.82
N PRO A 30 -6.38 12.86 -7.07
CA PRO A 30 -5.52 11.98 -7.86
C PRO A 30 -5.36 10.57 -7.26
N MET A 31 -5.34 10.41 -5.93
CA MET A 31 -5.19 9.10 -5.28
C MET A 31 -6.31 8.10 -5.64
N PRO A 32 -7.61 8.39 -5.44
CA PRO A 32 -8.69 7.48 -5.81
C PRO A 32 -8.76 7.27 -7.32
N VAL A 33 -8.46 8.28 -8.13
CA VAL A 33 -8.40 8.14 -9.60
C VAL A 33 -7.31 7.15 -10.01
N VAL A 34 -6.08 7.30 -9.50
CA VAL A 34 -4.98 6.37 -9.78
C VAL A 34 -5.32 4.97 -9.27
N THR A 35 -5.93 4.85 -8.10
CA THR A 35 -6.39 3.54 -7.57
C THR A 35 -7.38 2.88 -8.52
N LEU A 36 -8.38 3.61 -9.02
CA LEU A 36 -9.36 3.09 -9.98
C LEU A 36 -8.71 2.69 -11.31
N LEU A 37 -7.75 3.48 -11.80
CA LEU A 37 -6.99 3.13 -13.00
C LEU A 37 -6.18 1.85 -12.81
N LEU A 38 -5.54 1.66 -11.65
CA LEU A 38 -4.82 0.43 -11.33
C LEU A 38 -5.75 -0.78 -11.23
N ILE A 39 -6.94 -0.62 -10.65
CA ILE A 39 -7.97 -1.68 -10.60
C ILE A 39 -8.45 -2.03 -12.01
N ALA A 40 -8.72 -1.04 -12.86
CA ALA A 40 -9.12 -1.26 -14.25
C ALA A 40 -8.01 -1.96 -15.05
N ALA A 41 -6.76 -1.54 -14.85
CA ALA A 41 -5.59 -2.19 -15.44
C ALA A 41 -5.43 -3.64 -14.97
N LEU A 42 -5.65 -3.91 -13.68
CA LEU A 42 -5.60 -5.25 -13.10
C LEU A 42 -6.68 -6.14 -13.70
N TRP A 43 -7.92 -5.64 -13.77
CA TRP A 43 -9.05 -6.33 -14.38
C TRP A 43 -8.79 -6.67 -15.85
N TRP A 44 -8.22 -5.74 -16.61
CA TRP A 44 -7.88 -5.98 -18.01
C TRP A 44 -6.73 -6.98 -18.17
N SER A 45 -5.71 -6.88 -17.33
CA SER A 45 -4.56 -7.80 -17.31
C SER A 45 -5.02 -9.24 -17.05
N LEU A 46 -5.90 -9.44 -16.05
CA LEU A 46 -6.45 -10.76 -15.72
C LEU A 46 -7.27 -11.36 -16.87
N ARG A 47 -8.03 -10.54 -17.62
CA ARG A 47 -8.80 -11.01 -18.79
C ARG A 47 -7.94 -11.45 -19.97
N ARG A 48 -6.68 -11.00 -20.03
CA ARG A 48 -5.74 -11.33 -21.11
C ARG A 48 -4.81 -12.50 -20.76
N LEU A 49 -4.90 -13.02 -19.54
CA LEU A 49 -4.10 -14.15 -19.06
C LEU A 49 -4.91 -15.46 -19.13
N PRO A 50 -4.24 -16.61 -19.39
CA PRO A 50 -2.82 -16.77 -19.65
C PRO A 50 -2.44 -16.42 -21.10
N ALA A 51 -1.41 -15.62 -21.28
CA ALA A 51 -0.85 -15.29 -22.59
C ALA A 51 0.22 -16.30 -23.01
N GLU A 52 0.53 -16.36 -24.31
CA GLU A 52 1.59 -17.24 -24.85
C GLU A 52 2.91 -17.03 -24.10
N GLY A 53 3.53 -18.14 -23.66
CA GLY A 53 4.79 -18.12 -22.93
C GLY A 53 4.72 -17.42 -21.56
N ASP A 54 3.53 -17.28 -20.96
CA ASP A 54 3.33 -16.66 -19.64
C ASP A 54 3.72 -15.17 -19.56
N ARG A 55 3.79 -14.50 -20.71
CA ARG A 55 4.15 -13.07 -20.78
C ARG A 55 3.12 -12.25 -20.01
N GLY A 56 3.61 -11.47 -19.05
CA GLY A 56 2.77 -10.58 -18.24
C GLY A 56 2.13 -11.20 -17.01
N ALA A 57 2.44 -12.46 -16.65
CA ALA A 57 1.94 -13.09 -15.42
C ALA A 57 2.34 -12.35 -14.13
N TRP A 58 3.43 -11.57 -14.16
CA TRP A 58 3.86 -10.73 -13.03
C TRP A 58 3.07 -9.42 -12.88
N VAL A 59 2.34 -9.00 -13.93
CA VAL A 59 1.65 -7.71 -13.96
C VAL A 59 0.53 -7.63 -12.92
N PRO A 60 -0.36 -8.64 -12.76
CA PRO A 60 -1.36 -8.62 -11.69
C PRO A 60 -0.77 -8.48 -10.29
N PHE A 61 0.39 -9.11 -10.04
CA PHE A 61 1.07 -9.05 -8.76
C PHE A 61 1.55 -7.62 -8.44
N VAL A 62 2.24 -6.98 -9.38
CA VAL A 62 2.73 -5.60 -9.20
C VAL A 62 1.59 -4.60 -9.09
N LEU A 63 0.54 -4.73 -9.93
CA LEU A 63 -0.64 -3.87 -9.83
C LEU A 63 -1.33 -4.00 -8.46
N THR A 64 -1.42 -5.22 -7.93
CA THR A 64 -1.98 -5.45 -6.59
C THR A 64 -1.13 -4.77 -5.51
N ILE A 65 0.21 -4.90 -5.56
CA ILE A 65 1.11 -4.19 -4.63
C ILE A 65 0.86 -2.68 -4.67
N LEU A 66 0.78 -2.08 -5.86
CA LEU A 66 0.56 -0.64 -6.02
C LEU A 66 -0.79 -0.20 -5.42
N ILE A 67 -1.86 -0.97 -5.66
CA ILE A 67 -3.19 -0.70 -5.07
C ILE A 67 -3.12 -0.73 -3.54
N PHE A 68 -2.44 -1.73 -2.96
CA PHE A 68 -2.29 -1.84 -1.50
C PHE A 68 -1.46 -0.69 -0.92
N VAL A 69 -0.34 -0.34 -1.55
CA VAL A 69 0.50 0.79 -1.13
C VAL A 69 -0.28 2.11 -1.17
N LEU A 70 -1.02 2.34 -2.26
CA LEU A 70 -1.83 3.55 -2.42
C LEU A 70 -2.98 3.61 -1.40
N GLY A 71 -3.62 2.47 -1.12
CA GLY A 71 -4.63 2.34 -0.07
C GLY A 71 -4.09 2.64 1.33
N PHE A 72 -2.90 2.10 1.66
CA PHE A 72 -2.22 2.40 2.92
C PHE A 72 -1.80 3.87 3.02
N ALA A 73 -1.31 4.47 1.93
CA ALA A 73 -0.95 5.88 1.89
C ALA A 73 -2.17 6.78 2.12
N GLY A 74 -3.31 6.50 1.47
CA GLY A 74 -4.57 7.22 1.68
C GLY A 74 -5.09 7.08 3.11
N MET A 75 -4.94 5.90 3.71
CA MET A 75 -5.28 5.67 5.12
C MET A 75 -4.37 6.48 6.06
N ALA A 76 -3.05 6.41 5.87
CA ALA A 76 -2.09 7.16 6.67
C ALA A 76 -2.33 8.67 6.60
N TYR A 77 -2.60 9.20 5.41
CA TYR A 77 -2.94 10.61 5.21
C TYR A 77 -4.23 11.01 5.92
N SER A 78 -5.24 10.13 5.89
CA SER A 78 -6.54 10.39 6.54
C SER A 78 -6.41 10.53 8.05
N PHE A 79 -5.55 9.74 8.69
CA PHE A 79 -5.33 9.79 10.13
C PHE A 79 -4.31 10.82 10.58
N TYR A 80 -3.35 11.22 9.73
CA TYR A 80 -2.39 12.27 10.04
C TYR A 80 -3.07 13.57 10.53
N PRO A 81 -2.61 14.26 11.59
CA PRO A 81 -1.42 13.98 12.41
C PRO A 81 -1.72 13.11 13.65
N TYR A 82 -2.83 12.39 13.70
CA TYR A 82 -3.23 11.56 14.84
C TYR A 82 -2.81 10.11 14.65
N VAL A 83 -2.22 9.54 15.70
CA VAL A 83 -2.00 8.08 15.81
C VAL A 83 -3.26 7.42 16.38
N VAL A 84 -3.84 8.07 17.40
CA VAL A 84 -5.16 7.73 17.93
C VAL A 84 -6.09 8.92 17.68
N PRO A 85 -7.16 8.76 16.87
CA PRO A 85 -8.07 9.84 16.51
C PRO A 85 -8.53 10.63 17.74
N ASP A 86 -8.39 11.96 17.67
CA ASP A 86 -8.83 12.93 18.68
C ASP A 86 -8.29 12.70 20.12
N ARG A 87 -7.23 11.90 20.26
CA ARG A 87 -6.64 11.56 21.56
C ARG A 87 -5.13 11.76 21.60
N LEU A 88 -4.41 11.40 20.55
CA LEU A 88 -2.95 11.36 20.59
C LEU A 88 -2.34 11.65 19.21
N THR A 89 -1.56 12.71 19.12
CA THR A 89 -0.88 13.13 17.89
C THR A 89 0.46 12.42 17.70
N ILE A 90 0.99 12.39 16.48
CA ILE A 90 2.30 11.80 16.17
C ILE A 90 3.44 12.48 16.93
N TYR A 91 3.27 13.76 17.28
CA TYR A 91 4.27 14.56 17.98
C TYR A 91 4.28 14.24 19.47
N GLU A 92 3.09 14.03 20.06
CA GLU A 92 2.95 13.59 21.45
C GLU A 92 3.29 12.10 21.62
N ALA A 93 3.07 11.30 20.56
CA ALA A 93 3.45 9.89 20.50
C ALA A 93 4.97 9.69 20.38
N ALA A 94 5.71 10.72 19.99
CA ALA A 94 7.10 10.59 19.63
C ALA A 94 7.95 10.30 20.87
N SER A 95 8.76 9.24 20.79
CA SER A 95 9.81 8.97 21.76
C SER A 95 10.86 10.07 21.79
N ALA A 96 11.73 10.06 22.81
CA ALA A 96 12.87 10.96 22.89
C ALA A 96 13.68 10.97 21.57
N PRO A 97 14.13 12.14 21.08
CA PRO A 97 14.85 12.25 19.81
C PRO A 97 16.05 11.32 19.68
N GLU A 98 16.77 11.09 20.77
CA GLU A 98 17.92 10.19 20.83
C GLU A 98 17.52 8.73 20.54
N SER A 99 16.39 8.28 21.10
CA SER A 99 15.85 6.95 20.81
C SER A 99 15.38 6.83 19.36
N LEU A 100 14.77 7.88 18.80
CA LEU A 100 14.34 7.88 17.40
C LEU A 100 15.53 7.79 16.44
N ILE A 101 16.64 8.46 16.73
CA ILE A 101 17.87 8.38 15.92
C ILE A 101 18.43 6.95 15.94
N ILE A 102 18.42 6.27 17.10
CA ILE A 102 18.87 4.87 17.20
C ILE A 102 17.96 3.96 16.36
N ILE A 103 16.63 4.13 16.46
CA ILE A 103 15.67 3.36 15.66
C ILE A 103 15.86 3.62 14.17
N LEU A 104 16.12 4.88 13.77
CA LEU A 104 16.39 5.25 12.38
C LEU A 104 17.66 4.58 11.86
N ALA A 105 18.75 4.63 12.62
CA ALA A 105 20.00 3.97 12.27
C ALA A 105 19.82 2.47 12.10
N GLY A 106 19.11 1.82 13.03
CA GLY A 106 18.73 0.41 12.92
C GLY A 106 17.90 0.13 11.66
N THR A 107 16.90 0.97 11.38
CA THR A 107 16.03 0.86 10.20
C THR A 107 16.82 0.98 8.90
N CYS A 108 17.79 1.91 8.82
CA CYS A 108 18.64 2.10 7.65
C CYS A 108 19.49 0.88 7.30
N VAL A 109 19.77 -0.01 8.27
CA VAL A 109 20.51 -1.27 8.04
C VAL A 109 19.55 -2.45 7.85
N VAL A 110 18.55 -2.58 8.72
CA VAL A 110 17.65 -3.74 8.74
C VAL A 110 16.69 -3.74 7.56
N LEU A 111 16.12 -2.59 7.20
CA LEU A 111 15.17 -2.49 6.08
C LEU A 111 15.79 -2.93 4.74
N PRO A 112 16.98 -2.43 4.31
CA PRO A 112 17.56 -2.91 3.06
C PRO A 112 17.94 -4.40 3.13
N MET A 113 18.36 -4.91 4.30
CA MET A 113 18.63 -6.35 4.45
C MET A 113 17.38 -7.20 4.26
N ILE A 114 16.23 -6.78 4.80
CA ILE A 114 14.93 -7.44 4.57
C ILE A 114 14.58 -7.42 3.08
N LEU A 115 14.77 -6.28 2.41
CA LEU A 115 14.48 -6.16 0.97
C LEU A 115 15.39 -7.06 0.12
N ILE A 116 16.69 -7.10 0.42
CA ILE A 116 17.66 -7.98 -0.25
C ILE A 116 17.27 -9.44 -0.05
N TYR A 117 17.02 -9.86 1.19
CA TYR A 117 16.61 -11.23 1.49
C TYR A 117 15.31 -11.59 0.76
N THR A 118 14.32 -10.70 0.75
CA THR A 118 13.07 -10.90 0.03
C THR A 118 13.32 -11.09 -1.47
N ALA A 119 14.10 -10.20 -2.09
CA ALA A 119 14.45 -10.31 -3.51
C ALA A 119 15.22 -11.59 -3.84
N LEU A 120 16.16 -11.99 -2.98
CA LEU A 120 16.88 -13.26 -3.11
C LEU A 120 15.94 -14.46 -3.00
N ALA A 121 15.05 -14.49 -2.01
CA ALA A 121 14.07 -15.56 -1.85
C ALA A 121 13.18 -15.71 -3.10
N TYR A 122 12.64 -14.60 -3.62
CA TYR A 122 11.86 -14.61 -4.87
C TYR A 122 12.69 -15.04 -6.08
N THR A 123 13.99 -14.73 -6.12
CA THR A 123 14.89 -15.12 -7.22
C THR A 123 15.28 -16.60 -7.14
N VAL A 124 15.55 -17.11 -5.94
CA VAL A 124 15.95 -18.51 -5.70
C VAL A 124 14.76 -19.44 -5.91
N PHE A 125 13.59 -19.11 -5.37
CA PHE A 125 12.37 -19.89 -5.52
C PHE A 125 11.54 -19.53 -6.75
N ARG A 126 12.15 -18.86 -7.75
CA ARG A 126 11.48 -18.60 -9.01
C ARG A 126 11.23 -19.92 -9.75
N GLY A 127 10.00 -20.15 -10.16
CA GLY A 127 9.62 -21.35 -10.88
C GLY A 127 8.12 -21.57 -10.76
N LYS A 128 7.53 -22.20 -11.78
CA LYS A 128 6.13 -22.61 -11.68
C LYS A 128 6.04 -23.87 -10.84
N ALA A 129 5.08 -23.91 -9.92
CA ALA A 129 4.73 -25.16 -9.27
C ALA A 129 4.18 -26.13 -10.33
N THR A 130 4.92 -27.18 -10.64
CA THR A 130 4.45 -28.30 -11.47
C THR A 130 3.88 -29.38 -10.59
N ALA A 131 2.88 -30.12 -11.10
CA ALA A 131 2.40 -31.31 -10.40
C ALA A 131 3.55 -32.32 -10.22
N LEU A 132 3.65 -32.91 -9.03
CA LEU A 132 4.63 -33.95 -8.73
C LEU A 132 4.29 -35.20 -9.56
N SER A 133 5.12 -35.49 -10.56
CA SER A 133 5.09 -36.76 -11.28
C SER A 133 6.09 -37.70 -10.60
N TYR A 134 5.59 -38.62 -9.76
CA TYR A 134 6.37 -39.76 -9.32
C TYR A 134 6.31 -40.81 -10.44
N GLN A 135 7.44 -41.05 -11.11
CA GLN A 135 7.63 -42.23 -11.97
C GLN A 135 8.21 -43.38 -11.15
#